data_AF-A0A923R2C1-F1
#
_entry.id   AF-A0A923R2C1-F1
#
_cell.length_a   1.000
_cell.length_b   1.000
_cell.length_c   1.000
_cell.angle_alpha   90.00
_cell.angle_beta   90.00
_cell.angle_gamma   90.00
#
_symmetry.space_group_name_H-M   'P 1'
#
loop_
_entity.id
_entity.type
_entity.pdbx_description
1 polymer ?
#
loop_
_entity_poly.entity_id
_entity_poly.type
_entity_poly.pdbx_seq_one_letter_code
_entity_poly.pdbx_strand_id
1 'polypeptide(L)' 'MEIRLFNNNAQPLYVITDWEGKTLVEPKGYDKDATSFIAFLDEAKRNFDSKINN' A
#
# COMPACT_ATOMS: atom_id res chain seq x y z
N MET A 1 20.37 24.84 -9.22
CA MET A 1 19.50 24.05 -8.32
C MET A 1 18.22 23.75 -9.08
N GLU A 2 18.26 22.73 -9.92
CA GLU A 2 17.25 22.48 -10.93
C GLU A 2 16.13 21.61 -10.34
N ILE A 3 14.90 22.10 -10.43
CA ILE A 3 13.67 21.39 -10.08
C ILE A 3 13.36 20.41 -11.24
N ARG A 4 14.29 19.49 -11.50
CA ARG A 4 14.11 18.31 -12.37
C ARG A 4 14.44 17.01 -11.62
N LEU A 5 14.42 17.05 -10.29
CA LEU A 5 14.66 15.89 -9.42
C LEU A 5 13.38 15.24 -8.88
N PHE A 6 12.21 15.82 -9.14
CA PHE A 6 10.92 15.26 -8.69
C PHE A 6 10.12 14.60 -9.82
N ASN A 7 10.80 14.12 -10.86
CA ASN A 7 10.22 13.21 -11.83
C ASN A 7 10.82 11.81 -11.58
N ASN A 8 10.36 11.16 -10.49
CA ASN A 8 10.47 9.71 -10.20
C ASN A 8 11.16 9.34 -8.86
N ASN A 9 10.57 9.72 -7.74
CA ASN A 9 10.67 8.97 -6.47
C ASN A 9 9.35 9.18 -5.70
N ALA A 10 8.28 8.55 -6.20
CA ALA A 10 6.90 8.71 -5.72
C ALA A 10 6.76 8.18 -4.27
N GLN A 11 7.20 9.01 -3.33
CA GLN A 11 6.94 8.86 -1.91
C GLN A 11 5.77 9.77 -1.55
N PRO A 12 4.88 9.36 -0.64
CA PRO A 12 4.87 8.11 0.12
C PRO A 12 4.46 6.87 -0.68
N LEU A 13 5.07 5.72 -0.37
CA LEU A 13 4.69 4.39 -0.86
C LEU A 13 4.29 3.52 0.35
N TYR A 14 3.02 3.12 0.39
CA TYR A 14 2.46 2.26 1.42
C TYR A 14 2.45 0.81 0.94
N VAL A 15 3.06 -0.09 1.72
CA VAL A 15 3.10 -1.54 1.45
C VAL A 15 2.61 -2.27 2.69
N ILE A 16 1.71 -3.24 2.51
CA ILE A 16 1.22 -4.10 3.59
C ILE A 16 1.59 -5.55 3.27
N THR A 17 2.27 -6.20 4.21
CA THR A 17 2.77 -7.58 4.08
C THR A 17 2.26 -8.46 5.20
N ASP A 18 2.21 -9.77 4.95
CA ASP A 18 2.02 -10.78 6.00
C ASP A 18 3.32 -11.07 6.78
N TRP A 19 3.27 -12.05 7.70
CA TRP A 19 4.42 -12.46 8.53
C TRP A 19 5.57 -13.08 7.73
N GLU A 20 5.33 -13.47 6.48
CA GLU A 20 6.33 -14.02 5.56
C GLU A 20 6.92 -12.94 4.63
N GLY A 21 6.47 -11.69 4.76
CA GLY A 21 6.87 -10.58 3.89
C GLY A 21 6.19 -10.62 2.53
N LYS A 22 5.16 -11.44 2.32
CA LYS A 22 4.39 -11.46 1.08
C LYS A 22 3.38 -10.30 1.10
N THR A 23 3.41 -9.52 0.03
CA THR A 23 2.49 -8.40 -0.18
C THR A 23 1.04 -8.88 -0.20
N LEU A 24 0.19 -8.25 0.63
CA LEU A 24 -1.22 -8.58 0.77
C LEU A 24 -2.11 -7.80 -0.20
N VAL A 25 -1.66 -6.63 -0.64
CA VAL A 25 -2.37 -5.71 -1.55
C VAL A 25 -1.36 -4.90 -2.35
N GLU A 26 -1.74 -4.48 -3.56
CA GLU A 26 -0.88 -3.66 -4.42
C GLU A 26 -0.38 -2.39 -3.68
N PRO A 27 0.93 -2.06 -3.75
CA PRO A 27 1.47 -0.89 -3.10
C PRO A 27 0.72 0.40 -3.50
N LYS A 28 0.34 1.20 -2.50
CA LYS A 28 -0.38 2.44 -2.71
C LYS A 28 0.58 3.62 -2.66
N GLY A 29 0.57 4.44 -3.71
CA GLY A 29 1.33 5.71 -3.75
C GLY A 29 0.65 6.83 -2.94
N TYR A 30 1.06 8.06 -3.19
CA TYR A 30 0.45 9.23 -2.58
C TYR A 30 -1.04 9.35 -2.92
N ASP A 31 -1.89 9.34 -1.89
CA ASP A 31 -3.33 9.56 -1.99
C ASP A 31 -3.78 10.46 -0.84
N LYS A 32 -4.56 11.50 -1.15
CA LYS A 32 -5.12 12.44 -0.16
C LYS A 32 -6.50 12.01 0.34
N ASP A 33 -7.13 11.03 -0.30
CA ASP A 33 -8.45 10.56 0.07
C ASP A 33 -8.36 9.48 1.17
N ALA A 34 -8.88 9.83 2.34
CA ALA A 34 -8.96 8.92 3.48
C ALA A 34 -9.82 7.68 3.18
N THR A 35 -10.88 7.82 2.38
CA THR A 35 -11.78 6.71 2.01
C THR A 35 -11.02 5.66 1.19
N SER A 36 -10.26 6.13 0.22
CA SER A 36 -9.41 5.30 -0.62
C SER A 36 -8.26 4.64 0.15
N PHE A 37 -7.83 5.22 1.27
CA PHE A 37 -6.86 4.60 2.18
C PHE A 37 -7.51 3.55 3.10
N ILE A 38 -8.72 3.80 3.60
CA ILE A 38 -9.49 2.84 4.39
C ILE A 38 -9.77 1.58 3.55
N ALA A 39 -10.22 1.74 2.30
CA ALA A 39 -10.46 0.61 1.40
C ALA A 39 -9.21 -0.26 1.17
N PHE A 40 -8.04 0.38 1.09
CA PHE A 40 -6.74 -0.31 0.98
C PHE A 40 -6.43 -1.15 2.23
N LEU A 41 -6.69 -0.63 3.43
CA LEU A 41 -6.53 -1.37 4.68
C LEU A 41 -7.52 -2.54 4.79
N ASP A 42 -8.78 -2.32 4.40
CA ASP A 42 -9.82 -3.35 4.44
C ASP A 42 -9.52 -4.51 3.47
N GLU A 43 -8.99 -4.19 2.29
CA GLU A 43 -8.55 -5.20 1.33
C GLU A 43 -7.38 -6.03 1.88
N ALA A 44 -6.37 -5.38 2.46
CA ALA A 44 -5.24 -6.06 3.07
C ALA A 44 -5.66 -7.01 4.20
N LYS A 45 -6.59 -6.55 5.04
CA LYS A 45 -7.14 -7.34 6.13
C LYS A 45 -7.90 -8.58 5.62
N ARG A 46 -8.75 -8.42 4.60
CA ARG A 46 -9.47 -9.56 3.98
C ARG A 46 -8.52 -10.59 3.39
N ASN A 47 -7.46 -10.16 2.72
CA ASN A 47 -6.46 -11.05 2.14
C ASN A 47 -5.62 -11.77 3.21
N PHE A 48 -5.35 -11.10 4.33
CA PHE A 48 -4.70 -11.69 5.49
C PHE A 48 -5.58 -12.74 6.17
N ASP A 49 -6.84 -12.42 6.46
CA ASP A 49 -7.78 -13.35 7.10
C ASP A 49 -8.03 -14.58 6.22
N SER A 50 -8.11 -14.40 4.90
CA SER A 50 -8.22 -15.50 3.93
C SER A 50 -7.02 -16.45 3.96
N LYS A 51 -5.82 -15.92 4.25
CA LYS A 51 -4.59 -16.71 4.40
C LYS A 51 -4.51 -17.49 5.72
N ILE A 52 -5.15 -16.99 6.78
CA ILE A 52 -5.19 -17.68 8.08
C ILE A 52 -6.21 -18.82 8.08
N ASN A 53 -7.32 -18.66 7.35
CA ASN A 53 -8.41 -19.64 7.34
C ASN A 53 -8.19 -20.81 6.35
N ASN A 54 -7.03 -20.89 5.70
CA ASN A 54 -6.68 -21.91 4.71
C ASN A 54 -5.36 -22.58 5.09
#